data_AF-A0A943UEQ2-F1
#
_entry.id   AF-A0A943UEQ2-F1
#
_cell.length_a   1.000
_cell.length_b   1.000
_cell.length_c   1.000
_cell.angle_alpha   90.00
_cell.angle_beta   90.00
_cell.angle_gamma   90.00
#
_symmetry.space_group_name_H-M   'P 1'
#
loop_
_entity.id
_entity.type
_entity.pdbx_description
1 polymer ?
#
loop_
_entity_poly.entity_id
_entity_poly.type
_entity_poly.pdbx_seq_one_letter_code
_entity_poly.pdbx_strand_id
1 'polypeptide(L)'
;MRSIEIPYGRGRQIFHIEDHRLTGVLMPETMPKAGEETEIVRRAISAPIDSARLSTLSQTAERILLITSDHTRPVPSRITLP
;
A
#
# COMPACT_ATOMS: atom_id res chain seq x y z
N MET A 1 25.43 -10.05 20.23
CA MET A 1 24.73 -10.77 19.15
C MET A 1 23.32 -10.23 19.00
N ARG A 2 22.89 -9.92 17.78
CA ARG A 2 21.55 -9.43 17.43
C ARG A 2 20.87 -10.40 16.46
N SER A 3 19.54 -10.43 16.51
CA SER A 3 18.68 -11.20 15.60
C SER A 3 17.88 -10.23 14.74
N ILE A 4 17.92 -10.42 13.42
CA ILE A 4 17.20 -9.60 12.43
C ILE A 4 16.29 -10.52 11.65
N GLU A 5 15.01 -10.16 11.53
CA GLU A 5 14.04 -10.93 10.76
C GLU A 5 13.95 -10.45 9.31
N ILE A 6 14.13 -11.37 8.36
CA ILE A 6 14.14 -11.09 6.93
C ILE A 6 12.95 -11.81 6.27
N PRO A 7 12.02 -11.11 5.59
CA PRO A 7 10.96 -11.76 4.83
C PRO A 7 11.51 -12.70 3.76
N TYR A 8 11.01 -13.94 3.72
CA TYR A 8 11.44 -14.92 2.73
C TYR A 8 10.31 -15.93 2.43
N GLY A 9 9.89 -15.98 1.16
CA GLY A 9 8.77 -16.82 0.74
C GLY A 9 7.49 -16.48 1.49
N ARG A 10 6.92 -17.47 2.20
CA ARG A 10 5.69 -17.31 3.01
C ARG A 10 5.96 -16.98 4.48
N GLY A 11 7.22 -16.77 4.87
CA GLY A 11 7.60 -16.58 6.26
C GLY A 11 8.76 -15.61 6.41
N ARG A 12 9.57 -15.83 7.44
CA ARG A 12 10.70 -14.99 7.81
C ARG A 12 11.88 -15.88 8.17
N GLN A 13 13.08 -15.48 7.78
CA GLN A 13 14.33 -16.08 8.26
C GLN A 13 14.90 -15.19 9.37
N ILE A 14 15.48 -15.82 10.39
CA ILE A 14 16.16 -15.12 11.47
C ILE A 14 17.66 -15.13 11.16
N PHE A 15 18.23 -13.96 10.96
CA PHE A 15 19.65 -13.76 10.73
C PHE A 15 20.32 -13.30 12.02
N HIS A 16 21.37 -14.00 12.45
CA HIS A 16 22.12 -13.65 13.64
C HIS A 16 23.46 -13.01 13.28
N ILE A 17 23.80 -11.90 13.93
CA ILE A 17 25.05 -11.17 13.69
C ILE A 17 25.63 -10.64 15.00
N GLU A 18 26.96 -10.68 15.13
CA GLU A 18 27.63 -10.04 16.26
C GLU A 18 27.54 -8.52 16.20
N ASP A 19 27.37 -7.87 17.35
CA ASP A 19 27.13 -6.42 17.42
C ASP A 19 28.27 -5.61 16.76
N HIS A 20 29.52 -6.05 16.96
CA HIS A 20 30.70 -5.39 16.38
C HIS A 20 30.78 -5.52 14.85
N ARG A 21 29.97 -6.40 14.23
CA ARG A 21 29.87 -6.58 12.77
C ARG A 21 28.66 -5.88 12.17
N LEU A 22 27.80 -5.28 13.00
CA LEU A 22 26.60 -4.60 12.55
C LEU A 22 26.82 -3.08 12.52
N THR A 23 26.89 -2.51 11.32
CA THR A 23 26.95 -1.05 11.15
C THR A 23 25.59 -0.39 11.42
N GLY A 24 24.50 -1.02 10.99
CA GLY A 24 23.14 -0.52 11.20
C GLY A 24 22.07 -1.34 10.49
N VAL A 25 20.81 -1.08 10.82
CA VAL A 25 19.63 -1.64 10.12
C VAL A 25 18.83 -0.48 9.56
N LEU A 26 18.68 -0.44 8.24
CA LEU A 26 17.89 0.58 7.55
C LEU A 26 16.45 0.12 7.48
N MET A 27 15.55 0.86 8.13
CA MET A 27 14.12 0.59 8.14
C MET A 27 13.37 1.83 7.63
N PRO A 28 12.24 1.65 6.92
CA PRO A 28 11.39 2.78 6.59
C PRO A 28 10.82 3.40 7.88
N GLU A 29 10.52 4.69 7.82
CA GLU A 29 9.83 5.36 8.91
C GLU A 29 8.43 4.76 9.10
N THR A 30 8.07 4.48 10.35
CA THR A 30 6.75 3.96 10.67
C THR A 30 5.76 5.11 10.70
N MET A 31 4.91 5.19 9.67
CA MET A 31 3.79 6.13 9.67
C MET A 31 2.64 5.60 10.53
N PRO A 32 2.02 6.44 11.38
CA PRO A 32 0.82 6.04 12.10
C PRO A 32 -0.30 5.72 11.11
N LYS A 33 -1.19 4.80 11.47
CA LYS A 33 -2.38 4.51 10.66
C LYS A 33 -3.20 5.79 10.52
N ALA A 34 -3.51 6.16 9.28
CA ALA A 34 -4.28 7.37 8.98
C ALA A 34 -5.79 7.23 9.24
N GLY A 35 -6.27 6.03 9.59
CA GLY A 35 -7.67 5.70 9.83
C GLY A 35 -8.06 4.36 9.21
N GLU A 36 -9.36 4.13 9.08
CA GLU A 36 -9.92 2.97 8.38
C GLU A 36 -9.65 3.05 6.87
N GLU A 37 -9.19 1.94 6.28
CA GLU A 37 -8.76 1.89 4.87
C GLU A 37 -9.86 2.36 3.90
N THR A 38 -11.08 1.90 4.10
CA THR A 38 -12.25 2.28 3.27
C THR A 38 -12.54 3.77 3.36
N GLU A 39 -12.42 4.37 4.54
CA GLU A 39 -12.71 5.80 4.73
C GLU A 39 -11.64 6.66 4.06
N ILE A 40 -10.37 6.25 4.14
CA ILE A 40 -9.27 6.92 3.44
C ILE A 40 -9.53 6.94 1.92
N VAL A 41 -9.96 5.80 1.35
CA VAL A 41 -10.30 5.68 -0.08
C VAL A 41 -11.51 6.55 -0.43
N ARG A 42 -12.61 6.49 0.34
CA ARG A 42 -13.80 7.33 0.08
C ARG A 42 -13.49 8.82 0.12
N ARG A 43 -12.69 9.26 1.09
CA ARG A 43 -12.27 10.66 1.21
C ARG A 43 -11.49 11.09 -0.02
N ALA A 44 -10.53 10.29 -0.47
CA ALA A 44 -9.72 10.59 -1.65
C ALA A 44 -10.58 10.70 -2.93
N ILE A 45 -11.51 9.78 -3.15
CA ILE A 45 -12.41 9.81 -4.32
C ILE A 45 -13.38 11.01 -4.26
N SER A 46 -13.75 11.45 -3.06
CA SER A 46 -14.68 12.57 -2.87
C SER A 46 -14.02 13.94 -3.02
N ALA A 47 -12.70 14.03 -2.83
CA ALA A 47 -11.90 15.25 -2.93
C ALA A 47 -10.72 15.04 -3.91
N PRO A 48 -10.99 14.97 -5.22
CA PRO A 48 -9.95 14.78 -6.23
C PRO A 48 -8.97 15.95 -6.26
N ILE A 49 -7.71 15.66 -6.59
CA ILE A 49 -6.67 16.66 -6.78
C ILE A 49 -6.70 17.08 -8.26
N ASP A 50 -6.79 18.39 -8.51
CA ASP A 50 -6.71 19.02 -9.84
C ASP A 50 -7.58 18.39 -10.94
N SER A 51 -8.74 17.83 -10.57
CA SER A 51 -9.68 17.22 -11.51
C SER A 51 -11.12 17.22 -10.97
N ALA A 52 -12.10 17.02 -11.85
CA ALA A 52 -13.48 16.80 -11.45
C ALA A 52 -13.65 15.41 -10.81
N ARG A 53 -14.71 15.24 -10.01
CA ARG A 53 -15.02 13.95 -9.38
C ARG A 53 -15.29 12.89 -10.43
N LEU A 54 -14.91 11.63 -10.14
CA LEU A 54 -15.17 10.51 -11.05
C LEU A 54 -16.66 10.40 -11.40
N SER A 55 -17.55 10.63 -10.44
CA SER A 55 -19.00 10.65 -10.64
C SER A 55 -19.51 11.72 -11.60
N THR A 56 -18.74 12.80 -11.82
CA THR A 56 -19.02 13.84 -12.82
C THR A 56 -18.46 13.42 -14.17
N LEU A 57 -17.23 12.90 -14.20
CA LEU A 57 -16.57 12.45 -15.43
C LEU A 57 -17.29 11.25 -16.09
N SER A 58 -17.94 10.40 -15.30
CA SER A 58 -18.59 9.19 -15.80
C SER A 58 -20.03 9.39 -16.28
N GLN A 59 -20.61 10.59 -16.15
CA GLN A 59 -22.06 10.80 -16.38
C GLN A 59 -22.51 10.48 -17.80
N THR A 60 -21.67 10.78 -18.79
CA THR A 60 -21.97 10.57 -20.21
C THR A 60 -21.22 9.37 -20.80
N ALA A 61 -20.54 8.59 -19.96
CA ALA A 61 -19.71 7.49 -20.41
C ALA A 61 -20.58 6.24 -20.67
N GLU A 62 -20.71 5.85 -21.94
CA GLU A 62 -21.38 4.60 -22.32
C GLU A 62 -20.53 3.36 -22.00
N ARG A 63 -19.21 3.53 -21.96
CA ARG A 63 -18.24 2.47 -21.66
C ARG A 63 -17.14 3.00 -20.76
N ILE A 64 -16.94 2.33 -19.63
CA ILE A 64 -15.90 2.62 -18.65
C ILE A 64 -14.92 1.45 -18.61
N LEU A 65 -13.63 1.75 -18.72
CA LEU A 65 -12.54 0.80 -18.51
C LEU A 65 -11.80 1.19 -17.24
N LEU A 66 -11.62 0.24 -16.34
CA LEU A 66 -10.82 0.43 -15.13
C LEU A 66 -9.52 -0.37 -15.26
N ILE A 67 -8.39 0.33 -15.25
CA ILE A 67 -7.07 -0.30 -15.22
C ILE A 67 -6.73 -0.59 -13.76
N THR A 68 -6.42 -1.85 -13.45
CA THR A 68 -6.01 -2.28 -12.10
C THR A 68 -4.70 -3.05 -12.18
N SER A 69 -4.02 -3.18 -11.04
CA SER A 69 -2.77 -3.93 -10.95
C SER A 69 -3.01 -5.44 -10.99
N ASP A 70 -2.01 -6.19 -11.45
CA ASP A 70 -2.04 -7.64 -11.48
C ASP A 70 -1.63 -8.27 -10.13
N HIS A 71 -1.51 -9.59 -10.13
CA HIS A 71 -1.16 -10.40 -8.96
C HIS A 71 0.23 -10.15 -8.38
N THR A 72 1.12 -9.42 -9.07
CA THR A 72 2.47 -9.10 -8.58
C THR A 72 2.49 -7.88 -7.67
N ARG A 73 1.37 -7.17 -7.55
CA ARG A 73 1.25 -5.95 -6.73
C ARG A 73 0.35 -6.18 -5.51
N PRO A 74 0.73 -5.68 -4.32
CA PRO A 74 -0.08 -5.80 -3.10
C PRO A 74 -1.18 -4.72 -3.05
N VAL A 75 -1.85 -4.43 -4.19
CA VAL A 75 -2.94 -3.44 -4.21
C VAL A 75 -4.17 -4.06 -3.52
N PRO A 76 -4.77 -3.39 -2.52
CA PRO A 76 -5.94 -3.92 -1.82
C PRO A 76 -7.22 -3.73 -2.66
N SER A 77 -7.30 -4.40 -3.81
CA SER A 77 -8.39 -4.27 -4.78
C SER A 77 -9.78 -4.58 -4.20
N ARG A 78 -9.85 -5.41 -3.15
CA ARG A 78 -11.09 -5.66 -2.38
C ARG A 78 -11.65 -4.41 -1.69
N ILE A 79 -10.80 -3.40 -1.47
CA ILE A 79 -11.15 -2.12 -0.83
C ILE A 79 -11.31 -1.03 -1.89
N THR A 80 -10.44 -0.99 -2.90
CA THR A 80 -10.39 0.13 -3.86
C THR A 80 -11.35 0.00 -5.05
N LEU A 81 -11.88 -1.21 -5.33
CA LEU A 81 -12.74 -1.46 -6.50
C LEU A 81 -14.26 -1.49 -6.23
N PRO A 82 -14.77 -2.08 -5.12
CA PRO A 82 -16.21 -2.01 -4.83
C PRO A 82 -16.70 -0.57 -4.62
#